data_AF-A0A4Q6GR21-F1
#
_entry.id   AF-A0A4Q6GR21-F1
#
_cell.length_a   1.000
_cell.length_b   1.000
_cell.length_c   1.000
_cell.angle_alpha   90.00
_cell.angle_beta   90.00
_cell.angle_gamma   90.00
#
_symmetry.space_group_name_H-M   'P 1'
#
loop_
_entity.id
_entity.type
_entity.pdbx_description
1 polymer ?
#
loop_
_entity_poly.entity_id
_entity_poly.type
_entity_poly.pdbx_seq_one_letter_code
_entity_poly.pdbx_strand_id
1 'polypeptide(L)'
;MIQRFEVGKRLSEMAVFNRTVYLSGQVAEDSNASIQVQTSQVLAAIDDLLAQAGSDKTRILHAQIFLRDLGDFAAMNQVWEEWLV
;
A
#
# COMPACT_ATOMS: atom_id res chain seq x y z
N MET A 1 -17.60 14.36 -7.21
CA MET A 1 -16.41 15.22 -7.01
C MET A 1 -15.26 14.33 -6.56
N ILE A 2 -14.03 14.58 -7.04
CA ILE A 2 -12.84 13.83 -6.60
C ILE A 2 -12.29 14.49 -5.34
N GLN A 3 -11.98 13.69 -4.33
CA GLN A 3 -11.24 14.14 -3.15
C GLN A 3 -9.79 13.64 -3.26
N ARG A 4 -8.83 14.46 -2.82
CA ARG A 4 -7.40 14.15 -2.87
C ARG A 4 -6.79 14.39 -1.50
N PHE A 5 -5.90 13.50 -1.10
CA PHE A 5 -5.25 13.49 0.20
C PHE A 5 -3.73 13.53 -0.02
N GLU A 6 -3.02 14.11 0.95
CA GLU A 6 -1.55 14.23 0.94
C GLU A 6 -1.02 14.72 -0.42
N VAL A 7 -1.50 15.90 -0.81
CA VAL A 7 -1.26 16.44 -2.15
C VAL A 7 0.12 17.09 -2.22
N GLY A 8 1.05 16.43 -2.91
CA GLY A 8 2.33 16.98 -3.29
C GLY A 8 2.31 17.64 -4.68
N LYS A 9 3.46 18.19 -5.10
CA LYS A 9 3.63 18.77 -6.45
C LYS A 9 3.55 17.73 -7.58
N ARG A 10 3.86 16.47 -7.28
CA ARG A 10 4.00 15.38 -8.26
C ARG A 10 2.83 14.41 -8.26
N LEU A 11 2.24 14.15 -7.09
CA LEU A 11 1.16 13.18 -6.91
C LEU A 11 0.30 13.53 -5.69
N SER A 12 -0.84 12.85 -5.56
CA SER A 12 -1.59 12.71 -4.31
C SER A 12 -1.40 11.27 -3.84
N GLU A 13 -1.11 11.04 -2.56
CA GLU A 13 -0.92 9.67 -2.07
C GLU A 13 -2.21 8.85 -2.15
N MET A 14 -3.35 9.54 -2.05
CA MET A 14 -4.66 8.92 -2.19
C MET A 14 -5.65 9.85 -2.90
N ALA A 15 -6.53 9.25 -3.70
CA ALA A 15 -7.70 9.91 -4.26
C ALA A 15 -8.95 9.06 -4.05
N VAL A 16 -10.07 9.71 -3.74
CA VAL A 16 -11.36 9.06 -3.56
C VAL A 16 -12.36 9.56 -4.60
N PHE A 17 -12.95 8.63 -5.33
CA PHE A 17 -14.02 8.92 -6.29
C PHE A 17 -15.09 7.83 -6.24
N ASN A 18 -16.36 8.23 -6.12
CA ASN A 18 -17.50 7.31 -6.07
C ASN A 18 -17.35 6.14 -5.09
N ARG A 19 -16.84 6.42 -3.87
CA ARG A 19 -16.60 5.42 -2.80
C ARG A 19 -15.49 4.41 -3.11
N THR A 20 -14.72 4.61 -4.17
CA THR A 20 -13.50 3.85 -4.45
C THR A 20 -12.29 4.67 -4.03
N VAL A 21 -11.41 4.05 -3.26
CA VAL A 21 -10.12 4.60 -2.86
C VAL A 21 -9.07 4.13 -3.85
N TYR A 22 -8.29 5.06 -4.39
CA TYR A 22 -7.12 4.78 -5.22
C TYR A 22 -5.88 5.28 -4.49
N LEU A 23 -4.94 4.39 -4.22
CA LEU A 23 -3.65 4.72 -3.64
C LEU A 23 -2.62 4.94 -4.75
N SER A 24 -1.66 5.84 -4.52
CA SER A 24 -0.43 5.94 -5.29
C SER A 24 0.45 4.70 -5.08
N GLY A 25 1.60 4.64 -5.76
CA GLY A 25 2.59 3.60 -5.51
C GLY A 25 3.20 3.75 -4.12
N GLN A 26 3.00 2.73 -3.27
CA GLN A 26 3.56 2.69 -1.92
C GLN A 26 4.91 1.99 -1.92
N VAL A 27 5.89 2.59 -1.23
CA VAL A 27 7.27 2.10 -1.17
C VAL A 27 7.78 2.11 0.27
N ALA A 28 8.71 1.22 0.58
CA ALA A 28 9.37 1.18 1.87
C ALA A 28 10.21 2.44 2.11
N GLU A 29 10.25 2.91 3.36
CA GLU A 29 11.12 4.03 3.76
C GLU A 29 12.60 3.63 3.68
N ASP A 30 12.92 2.40 4.09
CA ASP A 30 14.26 1.84 3.97
C ASP A 30 14.34 0.79 2.86
N SER A 31 14.74 1.25 1.68
CA SER A 31 14.96 0.38 0.51
C SER A 31 16.14 -0.60 0.63
N ASN A 32 16.95 -0.50 1.69
CA ASN A 32 18.05 -1.44 1.96
C ASN A 32 17.67 -2.55 2.95
N ALA A 33 16.48 -2.48 3.56
CA ALA A 33 16.00 -3.49 4.48
C ALA A 33 15.66 -4.80 3.77
N SER A 34 15.40 -5.87 4.52
CA SER A 34 14.94 -7.14 3.93
C SER A 34 13.55 -6.97 3.29
N ILE A 35 13.19 -7.84 2.35
CA ILE A 35 11.87 -7.77 1.70
C ILE A 35 10.72 -7.85 2.69
N GLN A 36 10.85 -8.62 3.78
CA GLN A 36 9.83 -8.70 4.82
C GLN A 36 9.62 -7.34 5.48
N VAL A 37 10.70 -6.66 5.86
CA VAL A 37 10.63 -5.33 6.49
C VAL A 37 10.06 -4.32 5.51
N GLN A 38 10.51 -4.32 4.26
CA GLN A 38 9.98 -3.44 3.21
C GLN A 38 8.48 -3.66 2.99
N THR A 39 8.04 -4.91 2.94
CA THR A 39 6.64 -5.28 2.75
C THR A 39 5.79 -4.80 3.94
N SER A 40 6.24 -5.03 5.18
CA SER A 40 5.53 -4.54 6.37
C SER A 40 5.40 -3.01 6.40
N GLN A 41 6.44 -2.28 5.99
CA GLN A 41 6.39 -0.81 5.89
C GLN A 41 5.37 -0.35 4.86
N VAL A 42 5.36 -0.97 3.68
CA VAL A 42 4.38 -0.67 2.62
C VAL A 42 2.95 -0.94 3.08
N LEU A 43 2.71 -2.08 3.74
CA LEU A 43 1.38 -2.45 4.23
C LEU A 43 0.90 -1.53 5.36
N ALA A 44 1.79 -1.09 6.25
CA ALA A 44 1.47 -0.10 7.27
C ALA A 44 1.05 1.25 6.65
N ALA A 45 1.77 1.72 5.63
CA ALA A 45 1.40 2.94 4.90
C ALA A 45 0.03 2.81 4.21
N ILE A 46 -0.27 1.62 3.65
CA ILE A 46 -1.58 1.33 3.07
C ILE A 46 -2.69 1.39 4.15
N ASP A 47 -2.47 0.80 5.33
CA ASP A 47 -3.43 0.85 6.43
C ASP A 47 -3.72 2.30 6.86
N ASP A 48 -2.69 3.13 7.00
CA ASP A 48 -2.84 4.54 7.38
C ASP A 48 -3.65 5.33 6.34
N LEU A 49 -3.37 5.13 5.05
CA LEU A 49 -4.12 5.78 3.96
C LEU A 49 -5.57 5.31 3.91
N LEU A 50 -5.83 4.01 4.06
CA LEU A 50 -7.19 3.48 4.11
C LEU A 50 -7.98 4.03 5.30
N ALA A 51 -7.33 4.13 6.47
CA ALA A 51 -7.94 4.69 7.67
C ALA A 51 -8.32 6.17 7.48
N GLN A 52 -7.47 6.97 6.81
CA GLN A 52 -7.80 8.35 6.46
C GLN A 52 -9.06 8.48 5.57
N ALA A 53 -9.34 7.47 4.74
CA ALA A 53 -10.56 7.40 3.92
C ALA A 53 -11.76 6.76 4.64
N GLY A 54 -11.63 6.38 5.91
CA GLY A 54 -12.66 5.63 6.65
C GLY A 54 -12.90 4.23 6.09
N SER A 55 -11.86 3.61 5.55
CA SER A 55 -11.82 2.24 5.03
C SER A 55 -10.77 1.42 5.79
N ASP A 56 -10.67 0.15 5.43
CA ASP A 56 -9.66 -0.77 5.95
C ASP A 56 -9.33 -1.84 4.89
N LYS A 57 -8.31 -2.66 5.19
CA LYS A 57 -7.80 -3.72 4.30
C LYS A 57 -8.84 -4.79 3.92
N THR A 58 -9.91 -4.98 4.72
CA THR A 58 -10.98 -5.95 4.39
C THR A 58 -11.80 -5.55 3.16
N ARG A 59 -11.63 -4.32 2.69
CA ARG A 59 -12.35 -3.73 1.55
C ARG A 59 -11.49 -3.57 0.31
N ILE A 60 -10.29 -4.16 0.30
CA ILE A 60 -9.40 -4.12 -0.86
C ILE A 60 -10.05 -4.91 -2.02
N LEU A 61 -10.13 -4.26 -3.18
CA LEU A 61 -10.65 -4.86 -4.40
C LEU A 61 -9.53 -5.46 -5.27
N HIS A 62 -8.34 -4.86 -5.21
CA HIS A 62 -7.20 -5.20 -6.05
C HIS A 62 -5.91 -4.63 -5.44
N ALA A 63 -4.82 -5.40 -5.50
CA ALA A 63 -3.47 -4.95 -5.19
C ALA A 63 -2.51 -5.42 -6.29
N GLN A 64 -1.61 -4.53 -6.71
CA GLN A 64 -0.55 -4.84 -7.67
C GLN A 64 0.80 -4.67 -6.97
N ILE A 65 1.54 -5.77 -6.87
CA ILE A 65 2.81 -5.82 -6.16
C ILE A 65 3.92 -5.94 -7.20
N PHE A 66 4.85 -4.99 -7.16
CA PHE A 66 6.05 -5.01 -7.99
C PHE A 66 7.24 -5.43 -7.15
N LEU A 67 7.83 -6.58 -7.49
CA LEU A 67 9.06 -7.06 -6.88
C LEU A 67 10.24 -6.75 -7.78
N ARG A 68 11.34 -6.29 -7.18
CA ARG A 68 12.62 -6.09 -7.88
C ARG A 68 13.24 -7.43 -8.30
N ASP A 69 13.16 -8.42 -7.42
CA ASP A 69 13.66 -9.78 -7.62
C ASP A 69 12.53 -10.78 -7.33
N LEU A 70 12.32 -11.74 -8.22
CA LEU A 70 11.32 -12.79 -8.01
C LEU A 70 11.76 -13.81 -6.95
N GLY A 71 13.05 -13.87 -6.61
CA GLY A 71 13.55 -14.67 -5.49
C GLY A 71 12.93 -14.28 -4.14
N ASP A 72 12.45 -13.05 -4.02
CA ASP A 72 11.83 -12.52 -2.81
C ASP A 72 10.33 -12.88 -2.66
N PHE A 73 9.74 -13.51 -3.68
CA PHE A 73 8.29 -13.76 -3.76
C PHE A 73 7.74 -14.51 -2.54
N ALA A 74 8.42 -15.57 -2.10
CA ALA A 74 7.99 -16.37 -0.96
C ALA A 74 8.03 -15.58 0.36
N ALA A 75 9.09 -14.80 0.57
CA ALA A 75 9.27 -14.00 1.77
C ALA A 75 8.30 -12.82 1.84
N MET A 76 8.01 -12.17 0.70
CA MET A 76 6.98 -11.15 0.61
C MET A 76 5.59 -11.72 0.92
N ASN A 77 5.25 -12.87 0.32
CA ASN A 77 3.95 -13.51 0.52
C ASN A 77 3.70 -13.88 1.97
N GLN A 78 4.73 -14.32 2.71
CA GLN A 78 4.57 -14.62 4.13
C GLN A 78 4.00 -13.40 4.90
N VAL A 79 4.58 -12.21 4.70
CA VAL A 79 4.11 -10.99 5.36
C VAL A 79 2.73 -10.57 4.85
N TRP A 80 2.50 -10.67 3.56
CA TRP A 80 1.21 -10.37 2.94
C TRP A 80 0.08 -11.26 3.48
N GLU A 81 0.32 -12.56 3.61
CA GLU A 81 -0.64 -13.54 4.12
C GLU A 81 -0.95 -13.31 5.60
N GLU A 82 0.07 -12.98 6.41
CA GLU A 82 -0.11 -12.60 7.81
C GLU A 82 -0.93 -11.31 7.96
N TRP A 83 -0.73 -10.34 7.05
CA TRP A 83 -1.43 -9.07 7.09
C TRP A 83 -2.85 -9.13 6.52
N LEU A 84 -3.15 -9.99 5.54
CA LEU A 84 -4.48 -10.02 4.92
C LEU A 84 -5.61 -10.52 5.85
N VAL A 85 -5.27 -11.13 6.99
CA VAL A 85 -6.23 -11.68 7.96
C VAL A 85 -7.11 -10.61 8.58
#